data_AF-A0A969KPD3-F1
#
_entry.id   AF-A0A969KPD3-F1
#
_cell.length_a   1.000
_cell.length_b   1.000
_cell.length_c   1.000
_cell.angle_alpha   90.00
_cell.angle_beta   90.00
_cell.angle_gamma   90.00
#
_symmetry.space_group_name_H-M   'P 1'
#
loop_
_entity.id
_entity.type
_entity.pdbx_description
1 polymer ?
#
loop_
_entity_poly.entity_id
_entity_poly.type
_entity_poly.pdbx_seq_one_letter_code
_entity_poly.pdbx_strand_id
1 'polypeptide(L)'
;MAYDPLFSRLRESVLRLTRTQERIVEPLDTTEATARESVQKLSRSRVSSLLRQLRAAYGYSYEQIQERTGLSQQLLFDVEYRDRRLTLEELRLLADCYHVSAGDILGIDLD
;
A
#
# COMPACT_ATOMS: atom_id res chain seq x y z
N MET A 1 6.20 -24.97 -62.88
CA MET A 1 5.51 -23.86 -62.20
C MET A 1 6.55 -23.08 -61.43
N ALA A 2 6.88 -21.87 -61.88
CA ALA A 2 7.92 -21.04 -61.30
C ALA A 2 7.42 -20.49 -59.95
N TYR A 3 8.13 -20.80 -58.87
CA TYR A 3 7.87 -20.20 -57.56
C TYR A 3 8.25 -18.72 -57.64
N ASP A 4 7.25 -17.85 -57.47
CA ASP A 4 7.40 -16.41 -57.67
C ASP A 4 8.30 -15.81 -56.56
N PRO A 5 9.51 -15.31 -56.90
CA PRO A 5 10.48 -14.81 -55.93
C PRO A 5 10.00 -13.56 -55.18
N LEU A 6 8.94 -12.91 -55.66
CA LEU A 6 8.27 -11.81 -54.96
C LEU A 6 7.48 -12.33 -53.75
N PHE A 7 6.85 -13.49 -53.87
CA PHE A 7 6.03 -14.07 -52.81
C PHE A 7 6.88 -14.48 -51.60
N SER A 8 8.08 -15.01 -51.84
CA SER A 8 9.04 -15.36 -50.79
C SER A 8 9.58 -14.12 -50.08
N ARG A 9 9.89 -13.04 -50.81
CA ARG A 9 10.33 -11.76 -50.20
C ARG A 9 9.23 -11.05 -49.42
N LEU A 10 7.99 -11.09 -49.89
CA LEU A 10 6.82 -10.57 -49.17
C LEU A 10 6.59 -11.35 -47.88
N ARG A 11 6.63 -12.69 -47.95
CA ARG A 11 6.52 -13.56 -46.76
C ARG A 11 7.63 -13.27 -45.76
N GLU A 12 8.86 -13.09 -46.20
CA GLU A 12 9.99 -12.79 -45.32
C GLU A 12 9.86 -11.39 -44.68
N SER A 13 9.37 -10.40 -45.44
CA SER A 13 9.14 -9.05 -44.94
C SER A 13 8.00 -9.00 -43.91
N VAL A 14 6.91 -9.75 -44.15
CA VAL A 14 5.79 -9.88 -43.21
C VAL A 14 6.22 -10.62 -41.94
N LEU A 15 7.03 -11.68 -42.06
CA LEU A 15 7.58 -12.40 -40.90
C LEU A 15 8.55 -11.55 -40.06
N ARG A 16 9.28 -10.61 -40.67
CA ARG A 16 10.12 -9.64 -39.94
C ARG A 16 9.28 -8.57 -39.23
N LEU A 17 8.18 -8.12 -39.85
CA LEU A 17 7.27 -7.15 -39.26
C LEU A 17 6.49 -7.73 -38.07
N THR A 18 6.02 -8.98 -38.16
CA THR A 18 5.33 -9.64 -37.03
C THR A 18 6.27 -9.96 -35.86
N ARG A 19 7.58 -10.05 -36.09
CA ARG A 19 8.58 -10.31 -35.05
C ARG A 19 9.09 -9.05 -34.34
N THR A 20 8.79 -7.85 -34.85
CA THR A 20 9.35 -6.58 -34.32
C THR A 20 8.29 -5.71 -33.62
N GLN A 21 7.35 -6.35 -32.94
CA GLN A 21 6.58 -5.75 -31.84
C GLN A 21 6.47 -6.74 -30.69
N GLU A 22 7.59 -7.34 -30.28
CA GLU A 22 7.74 -7.53 -28.83
C GLU A 22 7.86 -6.14 -28.24
N ARG A 23 6.69 -5.59 -27.86
CA ARG A 23 6.61 -4.43 -26.98
C ARG A 23 7.55 -4.76 -25.83
N ILE A 24 8.67 -4.05 -25.75
CA ILE A 24 9.51 -4.05 -24.57
C ILE A 24 8.61 -3.47 -23.49
N VAL A 25 7.86 -4.33 -22.82
CA VAL A 25 7.30 -4.03 -21.52
C VAL A 25 8.55 -3.95 -20.67
N GLU A 26 8.99 -2.74 -20.34
CA GLU A 26 9.97 -2.55 -19.28
C GLU A 26 9.58 -3.50 -18.15
N PRO A 27 10.50 -4.36 -17.66
CA PRO A 27 10.17 -5.25 -16.57
C PRO A 27 9.69 -4.34 -15.44
N LEU A 28 8.41 -4.45 -15.08
CA LEU A 28 7.83 -3.75 -13.93
C LEU A 28 8.84 -3.83 -12.81
N ASP A 29 9.33 -2.66 -12.42
CA ASP A 29 10.53 -2.46 -11.62
C ASP A 29 10.38 -3.18 -10.27
N THR A 30 10.72 -4.49 -10.25
CA THR A 30 10.44 -5.39 -9.11
C THR A 30 11.11 -4.88 -7.84
N THR A 31 12.21 -4.15 -8.00
CA THR A 31 12.92 -3.39 -6.98
C THR A 31 12.03 -2.31 -6.38
N GLU A 32 11.37 -1.49 -7.20
CA GLU A 32 10.48 -0.41 -6.75
C GLU A 32 9.25 -0.97 -6.01
N ALA A 33 8.64 -2.03 -6.55
CA ALA A 33 7.51 -2.70 -5.90
C ALA A 33 7.89 -3.24 -4.51
N THR A 34 9.08 -3.85 -4.39
CA THR A 34 9.60 -4.40 -3.13
C THR A 34 9.96 -3.29 -2.14
N ALA A 35 10.57 -2.19 -2.61
CA ALA A 35 10.87 -1.03 -1.78
C ALA A 35 9.57 -0.42 -1.22
N ARG A 36 8.57 -0.24 -2.08
CA ARG A 36 7.26 0.31 -1.70
C ARG A 36 6.56 -0.57 -0.66
N GLU A 37 6.57 -1.88 -0.84
CA GLU A 37 6.00 -2.81 0.14
C GLU A 37 6.73 -2.74 1.50
N SER A 38 8.07 -2.66 1.46
CA SER A 38 8.91 -2.55 2.65
C SER A 38 8.62 -1.27 3.43
N VAL A 39 8.52 -0.13 2.74
CA VAL A 39 8.13 1.16 3.33
C VAL A 39 6.73 1.07 3.94
N GLN A 40 5.77 0.48 3.23
CA GLN A 40 4.41 0.31 3.77
C GLN A 40 4.39 -0.52 5.04
N LYS A 41 5.09 -1.66 5.07
CA LYS A 41 5.20 -2.53 6.25
C LYS A 41 5.85 -1.80 7.43
N LEU A 42 6.95 -1.08 7.19
CA LEU A 42 7.65 -0.32 8.23
C LEU A 42 6.75 0.77 8.83
N SER A 43 6.12 1.59 7.98
CA SER A 43 5.23 2.66 8.43
C SER A 43 4.05 2.11 9.22
N ARG A 44 3.45 1.01 8.78
CA ARG A 44 2.34 0.36 9.51
C ARG A 44 2.78 -0.16 10.88
N SER A 45 3.90 -0.87 10.94
CA SER A 45 4.44 -1.37 12.20
C SER A 45 4.70 -0.24 13.20
N ARG A 46 5.24 0.90 12.74
CA ARG A 46 5.43 2.09 13.56
C ARG A 46 4.12 2.65 14.09
N VAL A 47 3.12 2.86 13.23
CA VAL A 47 1.80 3.39 13.62
C VAL A 47 1.12 2.45 14.63
N SER A 48 1.10 1.13 14.37
CA SER A 48 0.53 0.14 15.29
C SER A 48 1.22 0.16 16.66
N SER A 49 2.55 0.27 16.69
CA SER A 49 3.30 0.35 17.95
C SER A 49 2.99 1.64 18.72
N LEU A 50 2.92 2.78 18.03
CA LEU A 50 2.60 4.07 18.65
C LEU A 50 1.19 4.08 19.22
N LEU A 51 0.18 3.60 18.47
CA LEU A 51 -1.20 3.53 18.96
C LEU A 51 -1.32 2.63 20.20
N ARG A 52 -0.61 1.50 20.22
CA ARG A 52 -0.57 0.63 21.41
C ARG A 52 0.09 1.32 22.60
N GLN A 53 1.16 2.07 22.38
CA GLN A 53 1.82 2.85 23.43
C GLN A 53 0.93 3.97 23.96
N LEU A 54 0.24 4.70 23.07
CA LEU A 54 -0.74 5.73 23.46
C LEU A 54 -1.86 5.11 24.29
N ARG A 55 -2.45 4.00 23.84
CA ARG A 55 -3.48 3.31 24.62
C ARG A 55 -2.99 2.93 26.01
N ALA A 56 -1.79 2.37 26.11
CA ALA A 56 -1.19 1.99 27.39
C ALA A 56 -0.90 3.21 28.28
N ALA A 57 -0.41 4.30 27.72
CA ALA A 57 -0.10 5.53 28.44
C ALA A 57 -1.36 6.21 29.01
N TYR A 58 -2.46 6.21 28.26
CA TYR A 58 -3.74 6.76 28.71
C TYR A 58 -4.56 5.77 29.56
N GLY A 59 -4.14 4.50 29.65
CA GLY A 59 -4.83 3.47 30.41
C GLY A 59 -6.20 3.09 29.86
N TYR A 60 -6.46 3.32 28.57
CA TYR A 60 -7.76 3.03 27.97
C TYR A 60 -7.91 1.54 27.61
N SER A 61 -9.10 1.02 27.93
CA SER A 61 -9.60 -0.24 27.39
C SER A 61 -10.13 -0.07 25.97
N TYR A 62 -10.28 -1.17 25.23
CA TYR A 62 -10.88 -1.13 23.89
C TYR A 62 -12.34 -0.65 23.91
N GLU A 63 -13.08 -0.98 24.97
CA GLU A 63 -14.45 -0.52 25.17
C GLU A 63 -14.51 1.01 25.29
N GLN A 64 -13.64 1.60 26.11
CA GLN A 64 -13.59 3.06 26.27
C GLN A 64 -13.20 3.79 24.97
N ILE A 65 -12.30 3.22 24.17
CA ILE A 65 -11.95 3.79 22.86
C ILE A 65 -13.12 3.67 21.90
N GLN A 66 -13.81 2.53 21.90
CA GLN A 66 -15.01 2.33 21.09
C GLN A 66 -16.10 3.35 21.44
N GLU A 67 -16.36 3.60 22.72
CA GLU A 67 -17.35 4.59 23.16
C GLU A 67 -17.00 6.01 22.67
N ARG A 68 -15.71 6.35 22.62
CA ARG A 68 -15.23 7.68 22.22
C ARG A 68 -15.15 7.88 20.72
N THR A 69 -14.80 6.83 19.97
CA THR A 69 -14.48 6.91 18.53
C THR A 69 -15.52 6.25 17.63
N GLY A 70 -16.39 5.41 18.19
CA GLY A 70 -17.29 4.55 17.43
C GLY A 70 -16.61 3.36 16.72
N LEU A 71 -15.28 3.22 16.83
CA LEU A 71 -14.53 2.14 16.19
C LEU A 71 -14.71 0.83 16.95
N SER A 72 -14.91 -0.28 16.24
CA SER A 72 -15.11 -1.58 16.88
C SER A 72 -13.87 -2.08 17.61
N GLN A 73 -14.03 -2.79 18.73
CA GLN A 73 -12.90 -3.34 19.48
C GLN A 73 -12.05 -4.29 18.61
N GLN A 74 -12.69 -5.05 17.72
CA GLN A 74 -12.00 -5.91 16.77
C GLN A 74 -11.09 -5.11 15.83
N LEU A 75 -11.56 -3.95 15.34
CA LEU A 75 -10.75 -3.05 14.52
C LEU A 75 -9.52 -2.57 15.29
N LEU A 76 -9.72 -2.11 16.52
CA LEU A 76 -8.62 -1.62 17.37
C LEU A 76 -7.58 -2.71 17.62
N PHE A 77 -8.03 -3.92 17.95
CA PHE A 77 -7.15 -5.07 18.13
C PHE A 77 -6.38 -5.42 16.85
N ASP A 78 -7.06 -5.48 15.70
CA ASP A 78 -6.43 -5.84 14.43
C ASP A 78 -5.40 -4.80 13.98
N VAL A 79 -5.65 -3.52 14.27
CA VAL A 79 -4.70 -2.44 13.99
C VAL A 79 -3.46 -2.54 14.87
N GLU A 80 -3.61 -2.87 16.15
CA GLU A 80 -2.48 -3.01 17.07
C GLU A 80 -1.64 -4.28 16.83
N TYR A 81 -2.26 -5.39 16.37
CA TYR A 81 -1.60 -6.70 16.36
C TYR A 81 -1.68 -7.50 15.05
N ARG A 82 -2.61 -7.20 14.14
CA ARG A 82 -2.83 -7.99 12.91
C ARG A 82 -2.52 -7.24 11.63
N ASP A 83 -1.71 -6.19 11.75
CA ASP A 83 -1.31 -5.34 10.62
C ASP A 83 -2.53 -4.87 9.82
N ARG A 84 -3.64 -4.49 10.47
CA ARG A 84 -4.77 -3.91 9.73
C ARG A 84 -4.45 -2.47 9.33
N ARG A 85 -4.82 -2.09 8.09
CA ARG A 85 -4.70 -0.70 7.62
C ARG A 85 -5.83 0.14 8.19
N LEU A 86 -5.48 1.32 8.68
CA LEU A 86 -6.40 2.40 9.02
C LEU A 86 -6.64 3.28 7.79
N THR A 87 -7.86 3.76 7.65
CA THR A 87 -8.17 4.95 6.86
C THR A 87 -7.70 6.21 7.59
N LEU A 88 -7.57 7.32 6.85
CA LEU A 88 -7.17 8.59 7.45
C LEU A 88 -8.20 9.09 8.49
N GLU A 89 -9.49 8.88 8.22
CA GLU A 89 -10.56 9.24 9.16
C GLU A 89 -10.50 8.41 10.46
N GLU A 90 -10.29 7.09 10.36
CA GLU A 90 -10.11 6.26 11.56
C GLU A 90 -8.85 6.68 12.36
N LEU A 91 -7.78 7.06 11.68
CA LEU A 91 -6.58 7.59 12.33
C LEU A 91 -6.85 8.92 13.03
N ARG A 92 -7.59 9.84 12.40
CA ARG A 92 -8.00 11.12 13.01
C ARG A 92 -8.83 10.91 14.25
N LEU A 93 -9.83 10.03 14.19
CA LEU A 93 -10.66 9.68 15.35
C LEU A 93 -9.83 9.14 16.52
N LEU A 94 -8.84 8.28 16.23
CA LEU A 94 -7.91 7.78 17.25
C LEU A 94 -6.99 8.88 17.79
N ALA A 95 -6.47 9.75 16.92
CA ALA A 95 -5.63 10.87 17.31
C ALA A 95 -6.37 11.81 18.27
N ASP A 96 -7.60 12.19 17.92
CA ASP A 96 -8.48 13.03 18.74
C ASP A 96 -8.77 12.37 20.10
N CYS A 97 -8.98 11.05 20.13
CA CYS A 97 -9.21 10.28 21.36
C CYS A 97 -8.01 10.35 22.32
N TYR A 98 -6.79 10.42 21.78
CA TYR A 98 -5.55 10.55 22.55
C TYR A 98 -5.06 11.99 22.66
N HIS A 99 -5.81 12.99 22.21
CA HIS A 99 -5.41 14.40 22.24
C HIS A 99 -4.07 14.68 21.54
N VAL A 100 -3.81 13.97 20.43
CA VAL A 100 -2.66 14.18 19.53
C VAL A 100 -3.18 14.45 18.12
N SER A 101 -2.34 15.00 17.23
CA SER A 101 -2.71 15.11 15.82
C SER A 101 -2.38 13.83 15.06
N ALA A 102 -3.07 13.61 13.93
CA ALA A 102 -2.69 12.53 13.01
C ALA A 102 -1.26 12.73 12.46
N GLY A 103 -0.80 13.98 12.37
CA GLY A 103 0.57 14.33 11.98
C GLY A 103 1.60 13.82 12.99
N ASP A 104 1.32 13.97 14.29
CA ASP A 104 2.19 13.47 15.37
C ASP A 104 2.36 11.94 15.31
N ILE A 105 1.27 11.22 15.01
CA ILE A 105 1.31 9.75 14.88
C ILE A 105 2.12 9.33 13.66
N LEU A 106 1.98 10.04 12.54
CA LEU A 106 2.69 9.77 11.30
C LEU A 106 4.13 10.30 11.30
N GLY A 107 4.45 11.25 12.18
CA GLY A 107 5.72 11.97 12.22
C GLY A 107 5.91 12.93 11.04
N ILE A 108 4.82 13.55 10.58
CA ILE A 108 4.80 14.52 9.47
C ILE A 108 3.85 15.67 9.80
N ASP A 109 4.09 16.84 9.23
CA ASP A 109 3.13 17.94 9.27
C ASP A 109 2.00 17.67 8.26
N LEU A 110 0.76 17.79 8.73
CA LEU A 110 -0.44 17.74 7.89
C LEU A 110 -0.99 19.17 7.82
N ASP A 111 -0.67 19.88 6.74
CA ASP A 111 -1.21 21.21 6.41
C ASP A 111 -2.74 21.19 6.18
#